data_AF-A0AAJ0HDQ2-F1
#
_entry.id   AF-A0AAJ0HDQ2-F1
#
_cell.length_a   1.000
_cell.length_b   1.000
_cell.length_c   1.000
_cell.angle_alpha   90.00
_cell.angle_beta   90.00
_cell.angle_gamma   90.00
#
_symmetry.space_group_name_H-M   'P 1'
#
loop_
_entity.id
_entity.type
_entity.pdbx_description
1 polymer ?
#
loop_
_entity_poly.entity_id
_entity_poly.type
_entity_poly.pdbx_seq_one_letter_code
_entity_poly.pdbx_strand_id
1 'polypeptide(L)'
;MPETDDKGSSLSAIAHQQNNSIEVLRLFGLEDENAIADFIYYLTIGVTGIDALASFIAEDQSWGDQHARGAFVILRHLLLDGGVITVDHSPGTGTLQVYVDRSKILSHRKPSLGRLLLRLHMWRCIVDIRSCIEF
;
A
#
# COMPACT_ATOMS: atom_id res chain seq x y z
N MET A 1 4.06 30.65 -15.12
CA MET A 1 3.04 29.94 -14.32
C MET A 1 2.84 28.57 -14.95
N PRO A 2 3.46 27.51 -14.42
CA PRO A 2 3.20 26.15 -14.88
C PRO A 2 2.31 25.40 -13.88
N GLU A 3 1.24 24.84 -14.42
CA GLU A 3 0.36 23.85 -13.82
C GLU A 3 1.04 22.48 -13.94
N THR A 4 1.39 21.84 -12.82
CA THR A 4 2.03 20.52 -12.82
C THR A 4 1.00 19.44 -12.53
N ASP A 5 0.80 18.62 -13.55
CA ASP A 5 -0.14 17.51 -13.72
C ASP A 5 0.04 16.40 -12.64
N ASP A 6 -0.95 16.24 -11.76
CA ASP A 6 -1.09 15.17 -10.76
C ASP A 6 -1.60 13.84 -11.37
N LYS A 7 -1.04 13.45 -12.53
CA LYS A 7 -1.41 12.19 -13.22
C LYS A 7 -0.48 11.03 -12.87
N GLY A 8 0.67 11.30 -12.25
CA GLY A 8 1.68 10.30 -11.90
C GLY A 8 1.31 9.40 -10.72
N SER A 9 0.49 9.90 -9.79
CA SER A 9 0.14 9.19 -8.54
C SER A 9 -0.86 8.04 -8.77
N SER A 10 -1.72 8.16 -9.78
CA SER A 10 -2.70 7.11 -10.11
C SER A 10 -2.07 5.97 -10.92
N LEU A 11 -0.97 6.21 -11.64
CA LEU A 11 -0.28 5.20 -12.45
C LEU A 11 0.60 4.28 -11.60
N SER A 12 1.23 4.80 -10.53
CA SER A 12 1.98 3.97 -9.57
C SER A 12 1.06 3.01 -8.81
N ALA A 13 -0.15 3.45 -8.44
CA ALA A 13 -1.15 2.61 -7.80
C ALA A 13 -1.69 1.50 -8.73
N ILE A 14 -1.81 1.78 -10.04
CA ILE A 14 -2.19 0.76 -11.05
C ILE A 14 -1.05 -0.23 -11.30
N ALA A 15 0.20 0.22 -11.33
CA ALA A 15 1.37 -0.65 -11.44
C ALA A 15 1.47 -1.64 -10.26
N HIS A 16 1.12 -1.20 -9.05
CA HIS A 16 1.04 -2.09 -7.88
C HIS A 16 -0.10 -3.13 -7.97
N GLN A 17 -1.18 -2.83 -8.71
CA GLN A 17 -2.28 -3.77 -8.96
C GLN A 17 -1.93 -4.85 -9.98
N GLN A 18 -1.11 -4.52 -10.97
CA GLN A 18 -0.70 -5.43 -12.04
C GLN A 18 0.41 -6.41 -11.64
N ASN A 19 1.06 -6.22 -10.49
CA ASN A 19 2.14 -7.09 -10.01
C ASN A 19 1.70 -8.53 -9.66
N ASN A 20 0.41 -8.86 -9.83
CA ASN A 20 -0.16 -10.18 -9.54
C ASN A 20 -0.85 -10.83 -10.74
N SER A 21 -0.74 -10.24 -11.93
CA SER A 21 -1.09 -10.95 -13.16
C SER A 21 0.02 -11.97 -13.41
N ILE A 22 -0.31 -13.27 -13.49
CA ILE A 22 0.65 -14.31 -13.89
C ILE A 22 1.42 -13.87 -15.15
N GLU A 23 0.77 -13.11 -16.03
CA GLU A 23 1.35 -12.50 -17.22
C GLU A 23 2.51 -11.52 -16.96
N VAL A 24 2.43 -10.68 -15.92
CA VAL A 24 3.50 -9.75 -15.52
C VAL A 24 4.64 -10.50 -14.85
N LEU A 25 4.34 -11.50 -14.03
CA LEU A 25 5.37 -12.34 -13.38
C LEU A 25 6.10 -13.24 -14.40
N ARG A 26 5.38 -13.72 -15.43
CA ARG A 26 5.94 -14.43 -16.59
C ARG A 26 6.84 -13.54 -17.43
N LEU A 27 6.47 -12.28 -17.63
CA LEU A 27 7.30 -11.30 -18.34
C LEU A 27 8.67 -11.09 -17.67
N PHE A 28 8.75 -11.25 -16.34
CA PHE A 28 9.99 -11.17 -15.57
C PHE A 28 10.64 -12.53 -15.24
N GLY A 29 10.08 -13.66 -15.73
CA GLY A 29 10.67 -14.99 -15.56
C GLY A 29 10.55 -15.61 -14.16
N LEU A 30 9.62 -15.14 -13.33
CA LEU A 30 9.47 -15.54 -11.92
C LEU A 30 8.34 -16.57 -11.70
N GLU A 31 8.31 -17.63 -12.51
CA GLU A 31 7.19 -18.58 -12.53
C GLU A 31 7.14 -19.53 -11.31
N ASP A 32 8.30 -19.88 -10.71
CA ASP A 32 8.40 -20.85 -9.60
C ASP A 32 8.77 -20.24 -8.23
N GLU A 33 9.12 -18.94 -8.16
CA GLU A 33 9.50 -18.21 -6.92
C GLU A 33 8.35 -17.38 -6.30
N ASN A 34 7.12 -17.59 -6.78
CA ASN A 34 5.97 -16.72 -6.54
C ASN A 34 5.72 -16.45 -5.04
N ALA A 35 5.80 -17.48 -4.18
CA ALA A 35 5.52 -17.34 -2.76
C ALA A 35 6.61 -16.61 -1.95
N ILE A 36 7.84 -16.49 -2.48
CA ILE A 36 8.94 -15.73 -1.84
C ILE A 36 8.88 -14.28 -2.34
N ALA A 37 8.75 -14.09 -3.65
CA ALA A 37 8.60 -12.76 -4.25
C ALA A 37 7.39 -12.01 -3.66
N ASP A 38 6.25 -12.70 -3.52
CA ASP A 38 5.08 -12.15 -2.85
C ASP A 38 5.38 -11.77 -1.40
N PHE A 39 6.03 -12.65 -0.62
CA PHE A 39 6.35 -12.37 0.77
C PHE A 39 7.25 -11.12 0.91
N ILE A 40 8.31 -11.03 0.09
CA ILE A 40 9.20 -9.88 0.05
C ILE A 40 8.41 -8.62 -0.31
N TYR A 41 7.53 -8.70 -1.31
CA TYR A 41 6.71 -7.56 -1.72
C TYR A 41 5.84 -7.00 -0.58
N TYR A 42 5.15 -7.84 0.19
CA TYR A 42 4.35 -7.37 1.34
C TYR A 42 5.22 -6.85 2.49
N LEU A 43 6.39 -7.45 2.70
CA LEU A 43 7.34 -6.93 3.67
C LEU A 43 7.83 -5.54 3.26
N THR A 44 8.12 -5.33 1.98
CA THR A 44 8.48 -4.01 1.43
C THR A 44 7.36 -3.00 1.62
N ILE A 45 6.10 -3.35 1.32
CA ILE A 45 4.95 -2.47 1.62
C ILE A 45 4.92 -2.09 3.10
N GLY A 46 5.11 -3.08 3.98
CA GLY A 46 5.14 -2.88 5.42
C GLY A 46 6.20 -1.89 5.87
N VAL A 47 7.44 -2.10 5.44
CA VAL A 47 8.59 -1.23 5.80
C VAL A 47 8.45 0.15 5.17
N THR A 48 8.17 0.24 3.86
CA THR A 48 8.00 1.53 3.17
C THR A 48 6.82 2.34 3.72
N GLY A 49 5.74 1.69 4.14
CA GLY A 49 4.62 2.38 4.78
C GLY A 49 4.96 2.94 6.16
N ILE A 50 5.85 2.29 6.92
CA ILE A 50 6.35 2.82 8.19
C ILE A 50 7.35 3.95 7.92
N ASP A 51 8.30 3.76 7.00
CA ASP A 51 9.27 4.80 6.63
C ASP A 51 8.57 6.07 6.09
N ALA A 52 7.42 5.93 5.44
CA ALA A 52 6.61 7.05 4.98
C ALA A 52 6.20 8.01 6.10
N LEU A 53 6.10 7.55 7.36
CA LEU A 53 5.81 8.41 8.50
C LEU A 53 6.86 9.52 8.69
N ALA A 54 8.08 9.33 8.19
CA ALA A 54 9.11 10.38 8.20
C ALA A 54 8.74 11.61 7.35
N SER A 55 7.80 11.47 6.40
CA SER A 55 7.27 12.56 5.58
C SER A 55 5.98 13.17 6.13
N PHE A 56 5.45 12.66 7.23
CA PHE A 56 4.27 13.21 7.88
C PHE A 56 4.65 14.35 8.83
N ILE A 57 4.00 15.51 8.66
CA ILE A 57 4.21 16.70 9.50
C ILE A 57 3.08 16.71 10.54
N ALA A 58 3.44 16.39 11.79
CA ALA A 58 2.46 16.20 12.85
C ALA A 58 1.77 17.51 13.26
N GLU A 59 2.48 18.63 13.19
CA GLU A 59 1.97 19.97 13.55
C GLU A 59 0.83 20.40 12.63
N ASP A 60 0.99 20.16 11.33
CA ASP A 60 0.06 20.59 10.29
C ASP A 60 -0.94 19.49 9.88
N GLN A 61 -0.78 18.27 10.44
CA GLN A 61 -1.53 17.07 10.05
C GLN A 61 -1.50 16.84 8.54
N SER A 62 -0.35 17.07 7.92
CA SER A 62 -0.17 17.08 6.46
C SER A 62 0.98 16.19 6.02
N TRP A 63 0.99 15.86 4.74
CA TRP A 63 2.02 15.02 4.12
C TRP A 63 2.94 15.88 3.27
N GLY A 64 4.25 15.81 3.53
CA GLY A 64 5.27 16.47 2.71
C GLY A 64 5.53 15.76 1.38
N ASP A 65 5.21 14.47 1.28
CA ASP A 65 5.28 13.67 0.05
C ASP A 65 3.98 12.88 -0.16
N GLN A 66 3.40 13.05 -1.34
CA GLN A 66 2.19 12.34 -1.78
C GLN A 66 2.44 10.84 -2.01
N HIS A 67 3.66 10.45 -2.39
CA HIS A 67 4.02 9.04 -2.55
C HIS A 67 4.13 8.35 -1.19
N ALA A 68 4.79 9.00 -0.22
CA ALA A 68 4.77 8.56 1.17
C ALA A 68 3.35 8.42 1.72
N ARG A 69 2.47 9.41 1.48
CA ARG A 69 1.05 9.33 1.85
C ARG A 69 0.38 8.09 1.27
N GLY A 70 0.58 7.83 -0.03
CA GLY A 70 0.05 6.65 -0.70
C GLY A 70 0.54 5.33 -0.08
N ALA A 71 1.85 5.23 0.19
CA ALA A 71 2.45 4.06 0.81
C ALA A 71 1.87 3.80 2.22
N PHE A 72 1.71 4.85 3.02
CA PHE A 72 1.10 4.74 4.35
C PHE A 72 -0.37 4.36 4.28
N VAL A 73 -1.15 4.89 3.34
CA VAL A 73 -2.56 4.52 3.14
C VAL A 73 -2.71 3.03 2.83
N ILE A 74 -1.84 2.48 1.98
CA ILE A 74 -1.82 1.03 1.67
C ILE A 74 -1.49 0.22 2.92
N LEU A 75 -0.46 0.61 3.67
CA LEU A 75 -0.11 -0.05 4.93
C LEU A 75 -1.27 -0.01 5.92
N ARG A 76 -1.84 1.17 6.18
CA ARG A 76 -2.98 1.36 7.10
C ARG A 76 -4.14 0.47 6.71
N HIS A 77 -4.48 0.39 5.43
CA HIS A 77 -5.55 -0.49 4.96
C HIS A 77 -5.25 -1.96 5.27
N LEU A 78 -4.03 -2.44 4.99
CA LEU A 78 -3.63 -3.82 5.26
C LEU A 78 -3.61 -4.18 6.74
N LEU A 79 -3.25 -3.23 7.61
CA LEU A 79 -3.31 -3.37 9.07
C LEU A 79 -4.75 -3.55 9.56
N LEU A 80 -5.70 -2.81 8.95
CA LEU A 80 -7.10 -2.80 9.40
C LEU A 80 -7.96 -3.91 8.77
N ASP A 81 -7.71 -4.29 7.52
CA ASP A 81 -8.67 -5.04 6.68
C ASP A 81 -8.17 -6.44 6.27
N GLY A 82 -6.95 -6.84 6.63
CA GLY A 82 -6.38 -8.12 6.17
C GLY A 82 -5.66 -8.96 7.23
N GLY A 83 -5.14 -8.36 8.30
CA GLY A 83 -4.34 -9.08 9.32
C GLY A 83 -3.13 -9.82 8.73
N VAL A 84 -2.72 -9.46 7.50
CA VAL A 84 -1.55 -10.00 6.80
C VAL A 84 -0.28 -9.32 7.31
N ILE A 85 -0.39 -8.04 7.64
CA ILE A 85 0.69 -7.24 8.21
C ILE A 85 0.29 -6.87 9.64
N THR A 86 1.24 -6.93 10.56
CA THR A 86 1.13 -6.38 11.92
C THR A 86 2.40 -5.61 12.25
N VAL A 87 2.28 -4.63 13.13
CA VAL A 87 3.41 -3.79 13.56
C VAL A 87 3.42 -3.74 15.07
N ASP A 88 4.49 -4.25 15.68
CA ASP A 88 4.70 -4.14 17.11
C ASP A 88 5.71 -3.04 17.43
N HIS A 89 5.42 -2.30 18.49
CA HIS A 89 6.34 -1.32 19.05
C HIS A 89 7.04 -1.91 20.27
N SER A 90 8.37 -1.92 20.26
CA SER A 90 9.21 -2.33 21.38
C SER A 90 9.63 -1.08 22.18
N PRO A 91 8.95 -0.76 23.32
CA PRO A 91 9.17 0.52 24.00
C PRO A 91 10.56 0.63 24.62
N GLY A 92 11.19 -0.50 24.97
CA GLY A 92 12.53 -0.53 25.55
C GLY A 92 13.66 -0.19 24.58
N THR A 93 13.42 -0.31 23.27
CA THR A 93 14.43 -0.10 22.22
C THR A 93 14.07 1.04 21.27
N GLY A 94 12.83 1.56 21.32
CA GLY A 94 12.34 2.56 20.38
C GLY A 94 12.23 2.01 18.94
N THR A 95 12.10 0.69 18.78
CA THR A 95 12.06 0.04 17.48
C THR A 95 10.64 -0.41 17.13
N LEU A 96 10.31 -0.32 15.85
CA LEU A 96 9.09 -0.91 15.27
C LEU A 96 9.47 -2.19 14.53
N GLN A 97 8.70 -3.25 14.75
CA GLN A 97 8.87 -4.53 14.07
C GLN A 97 7.66 -4.80 13.19
N VAL A 98 7.92 -5.00 11.89
CA VAL A 98 6.89 -5.35 10.91
C VAL A 98 6.86 -6.87 10.75
N TYR A 99 5.69 -7.48 10.95
CA TYR A 99 5.49 -8.90 10.73
C TYR A 99 4.52 -9.13 9.56
N VAL A 100 4.86 -10.10 8.70
CA VAL A 100 4.01 -10.53 7.60
C VAL A 100 3.65 -12.00 7.78
N ASP A 101 2.36 -12.29 7.91
CA ASP A 101 1.86 -13.67 8.00
C ASP A 101 1.77 -14.28 6.60
N ARG A 102 2.80 -15.06 6.26
CA ARG A 102 2.92 -15.73 4.95
C ARG A 102 1.72 -16.63 4.62
N SER A 103 1.07 -17.21 5.63
CA SER A 103 -0.09 -18.10 5.42
C SER A 103 -1.33 -17.35 4.96
N LYS A 104 -1.45 -16.07 5.33
CA LYS A 104 -2.61 -15.22 4.99
C LYS A 104 -2.42 -14.42 3.72
N ILE A 105 -1.21 -14.38 3.18
CA ILE A 105 -0.91 -13.65 1.94
C ILE A 105 -1.90 -14.06 0.84
N LEU A 106 -1.97 -15.32 0.41
CA LEU A 106 -2.83 -15.70 -0.72
C LEU A 106 -4.33 -15.49 -0.46
N SER A 107 -4.79 -15.78 0.75
CA SER A 107 -6.21 -15.76 1.11
C SER A 107 -6.75 -14.37 1.43
N HIS A 108 -5.95 -13.50 2.03
CA HIS A 108 -6.42 -12.20 2.57
C HIS A 108 -5.88 -11.00 1.78
N ARG A 109 -4.70 -11.10 1.14
CA ARG A 109 -4.08 -9.95 0.45
C ARG A 109 -4.94 -9.40 -0.67
N LYS A 110 -5.39 -10.30 -1.55
CA LYS A 110 -5.99 -9.96 -2.83
C LYS A 110 -7.41 -9.44 -2.62
N PRO A 111 -8.22 -10.05 -1.74
CA PRO A 111 -9.49 -9.46 -1.34
C PRO A 111 -9.32 -8.09 -0.66
N SER A 112 -8.35 -7.92 0.24
CA SER A 112 -8.18 -6.67 0.98
C SER A 112 -7.76 -5.50 0.08
N LEU A 113 -6.70 -5.65 -0.71
CA LEU A 113 -6.31 -4.62 -1.68
C LEU A 113 -7.38 -4.41 -2.75
N GLY A 114 -8.05 -5.47 -3.19
CA GLY A 114 -9.18 -5.38 -4.10
C GLY A 114 -10.29 -4.46 -3.59
N ARG A 115 -10.63 -4.54 -2.30
CA ARG A 115 -11.62 -3.64 -1.67
C ARG A 115 -11.16 -2.19 -1.64
N LEU A 116 -9.90 -1.92 -1.28
CA LEU A 116 -9.32 -0.58 -1.28
C LEU A 116 -9.42 0.06 -2.67
N LEU A 117 -8.91 -0.66 -3.67
CA LEU A 117 -8.81 -0.17 -5.04
C LEU A 117 -10.18 -0.02 -5.70
N LEU A 118 -11.11 -0.96 -5.46
CA LEU A 118 -12.48 -0.86 -5.94
C LEU A 118 -13.16 0.39 -5.37
N ARG A 119 -12.97 0.66 -4.08
CA ARG A 119 -13.58 1.82 -3.41
C ARG A 119 -13.03 3.15 -3.95
N LEU A 120 -11.71 3.27 -4.09
CA LEU A 120 -11.06 4.43 -4.73
C LEU A 120 -11.53 4.62 -6.19
N HIS A 121 -11.62 3.52 -6.94
CA HIS A 121 -12.07 3.55 -8.34
C HIS A 121 -13.52 4.03 -8.44
N MET A 122 -14.41 3.50 -7.60
CA MET A 122 -15.81 3.91 -7.56
C MET A 122 -15.95 5.41 -7.30
N TRP A 123 -15.32 5.93 -6.24
CA TRP A 123 -15.38 7.36 -5.92
C TRP A 123 -14.84 8.24 -7.04
N ARG A 124 -13.76 7.82 -7.71
CA ARG A 124 -13.23 8.52 -8.89
C ARG A 124 -14.26 8.56 -10.02
N CYS A 125 -14.96 7.45 -10.28
CA CYS A 125 -15.94 7.34 -11.36
C CYS A 125 -17.23 8.13 -11.09
N ILE A 126 -17.67 8.21 -9.85
CA ILE A 126 -18.89 8.96 -9.46
C ILE A 126 -18.58 10.39 -8.99
N VAL A 127 -17.31 10.79 -8.98
CA VAL A 127 -16.83 12.10 -8.51
C VAL A 127 -17.26 12.39 -7.06
N ASP A 128 -17.28 11.35 -6.21
CA ASP A 128 -17.60 11.49 -4.79
C ASP A 128 -16.35 11.87 -3.99
N ILE A 129 -16.03 13.15 -4.05
CA ILE A 129 -14.85 13.74 -3.39
C ILE A 129 -15.00 13.68 -1.87
N ARG A 130 -16.22 13.84 -1.33
CA ARG A 130 -16.46 13.89 0.11
C ARG A 130 -16.14 12.56 0.76
N SER A 131 -16.73 11.47 0.25
CA SER A 131 -16.45 10.12 0.76
C SER A 131 -14.97 9.74 0.61
N CYS A 132 -14.32 10.20 -0.46
CA CYS A 132 -12.90 9.92 -0.70
C CYS A 132 -11.95 10.66 0.26
N ILE A 133 -12.31 11.87 0.71
CA ILE A 133 -11.51 12.64 1.66
C ILE A 133 -11.69 12.11 3.09
N GLU A 134 -12.89 11.62 3.44
CA GLU A 134 -13.21 11.13 4.79
C GLU A 134 -12.62 9.74 5.11
N PHE A 135 -12.20 8.97 4.10
CA PHE A 135 -11.71 7.59 4.22
C PHE A 135 -10.22 7.46 4.54
#